data_AF-A0A0F9MMG0-F1
#
_entry.id   AF-A0A0F9MMG0-F1
#
_cell.length_a   1.000
_cell.length_b   1.000
_cell.length_c   1.000
_cell.angle_alpha   90.00
_cell.angle_beta   90.00
_cell.angle_gamma   90.00
#
_symmetry.space_group_name_H-M   'P 1'
#
loop_
_entity.id
_entity.type
_entity.pdbx_description
1 polymer ?
#
loop_
_entity_poly.entity_id
_entity_poly.type
_entity_poly.pdbx_seq_one_letter_code
_entity_poly.pdbx_strand_id
1 'polypeptide(L)'
;LNICPYFLPQEMARWCDLVVGDVNRMFDQSALLHGLTRQNNWKTAILVDEAHNLVDRGRGMYSVQLDQQRLLKIRKTAPKALKPHLDRTARAWQGVIRDHLETGATPVFLDNLPPALTGSLQGLVSGLTDYLAENPPDLALQEVLFESVAFMKLADSFGEHSLCEFRREGRGRASLSIQNLVPADFLRDRFQAAASVLLFSATLSPGVYYRDLLGLPEDTRFTSLPSPFRADQLRVNFTPKISTRQAHRNASVEPIAALIAQQYRARPGHYLAFFSSFKYLNEVHAALGSHAPDVPQRAQYSAMNPQQRREFLAGFREESGSVAFAVLGGVFSEGIDLPGDQLIGAFVATLGLPPFDAWHEILKHRLQQRFGAGYEYTYLIPGLQKVAQAAGRVIRTPDDQGVIWLIDDRFLQPQISRLLPGWWFETEAAE
;
A
#
# COMPACT_ATOMS: atom_id res chain seq x y z
N LEU A 1 6.98 -38.81 3.08
CA LEU A 1 7.37 -38.03 4.28
C LEU A 1 6.24 -37.06 4.60
N ASN A 2 5.49 -37.27 5.69
CA ASN A 2 4.50 -36.30 6.19
C ASN A 2 5.21 -35.22 7.02
N ILE A 3 5.92 -34.31 6.35
CA ILE A 3 6.61 -33.20 7.01
C ILE A 3 5.77 -31.94 6.87
N CYS A 4 5.68 -31.15 7.95
CA CYS A 4 4.96 -29.89 7.93
C CYS A 4 5.66 -28.86 7.02
N PRO A 5 5.00 -28.34 5.98
CA PRO A 5 5.60 -27.37 5.05
C PRO A 5 5.84 -26.00 5.69
N TYR A 6 5.29 -25.72 6.88
CA TYR A 6 5.53 -24.49 7.62
C TYR A 6 6.80 -24.53 8.48
N PHE A 7 7.04 -25.64 9.19
CA PHE A 7 8.19 -25.77 10.08
C PHE A 7 9.47 -26.15 9.35
N LEU A 8 9.38 -26.97 8.29
CA LEU A 8 10.57 -27.40 7.55
C LEU A 8 11.40 -26.22 7.02
N PRO A 9 10.83 -25.21 6.33
CA PRO A 9 11.62 -24.07 5.86
C PRO A 9 12.27 -23.26 7.00
N GLN A 10 11.66 -23.20 8.18
CA GLN A 10 12.23 -22.46 9.33
C GLN A 10 13.45 -23.17 9.88
N GLU A 11 13.41 -24.50 9.95
CA GLU A 11 14.56 -25.30 10.34
C GLU A 11 15.65 -25.25 9.27
N MET A 12 15.28 -25.39 8.00
CA MET A 12 16.22 -25.34 6.87
C MET A 12 16.90 -23.98 6.71
N ALA A 13 16.26 -22.87 7.10
CA ALA A 13 16.86 -21.54 7.04
C ALA A 13 18.21 -21.42 7.78
N ARG A 14 18.48 -22.30 8.77
CA ARG A 14 19.77 -22.37 9.49
C ARG A 14 20.91 -22.99 8.68
N TRP A 15 20.57 -23.69 7.60
CA TRP A 15 21.48 -24.52 6.82
C TRP A 15 21.54 -24.12 5.34
N CYS A 16 20.85 -23.03 4.96
CA CYS A 16 20.81 -22.56 3.58
C CYS A 16 21.70 -21.32 3.39
N ASP A 17 22.41 -21.27 2.26
CA ASP A 17 23.16 -20.08 1.83
C ASP A 17 22.26 -19.01 1.19
N LEU A 18 21.12 -19.44 0.63
CA LEU A 18 20.13 -18.58 -0.03
C LEU A 18 18.73 -18.89 0.48
N VAL A 19 18.01 -17.85 0.89
CA VAL A 19 16.60 -17.92 1.29
C VAL A 19 15.80 -16.94 0.46
N VAL A 20 14.78 -17.45 -0.26
CA VAL A 20 13.79 -16.63 -0.96
C VAL A 20 12.51 -16.67 -0.15
N GLY A 21 12.02 -15.50 0.25
CA GLY A 21 10.83 -15.39 1.07
C GLY A 21 10.30 -13.97 1.14
N ASP A 22 9.14 -13.83 1.78
CA ASP A 22 8.50 -12.54 1.96
C ASP A 22 9.32 -11.62 2.89
N VAL A 23 9.31 -10.32 2.60
CA VAL A 23 10.03 -9.27 3.36
C VAL A 23 9.72 -9.29 4.86
N ASN A 24 8.52 -9.71 5.28
CA ASN A 24 8.14 -9.82 6.69
C ASN A 24 9.08 -10.78 7.46
N ARG A 25 9.71 -11.75 6.79
CA ARG A 25 10.64 -12.68 7.44
C ARG A 25 11.93 -12.02 7.91
N MET A 26 12.24 -10.82 7.42
CA MET A 26 13.42 -10.03 7.79
C MET A 26 13.06 -8.70 8.49
N PHE A 27 11.96 -8.07 8.09
CA PHE A 27 11.63 -6.72 8.53
C PHE A 27 10.53 -6.64 9.60
N ASP A 28 9.73 -7.70 9.81
CA ASP A 28 8.69 -7.71 10.84
C ASP A 28 9.28 -7.62 12.26
N GLN A 29 8.48 -7.22 13.26
CA GLN A 29 8.90 -7.18 14.66
C GLN A 29 9.38 -8.55 15.17
N SER A 30 8.71 -9.63 14.72
CA SER A 30 8.98 -11.03 15.10
C SER A 30 9.71 -11.83 14.01
N ALA A 31 10.36 -11.14 13.07
CA ALA A 31 11.04 -11.70 11.92
C ALA A 31 12.08 -12.79 12.28
N LEU A 32 11.79 -14.03 11.85
CA LEU A 32 12.66 -15.20 12.06
C LEU A 32 14.07 -14.99 11.49
N LEU A 33 14.21 -14.52 10.25
CA LEU A 33 15.53 -14.41 9.60
C LEU A 33 16.37 -13.32 10.26
N HIS A 34 15.76 -12.23 10.71
CA HIS A 34 16.47 -11.22 11.49
C HIS A 34 16.94 -11.78 12.84
N GLY A 35 16.09 -12.54 13.54
CA GLY A 35 16.44 -13.23 14.78
C GLY A 35 17.63 -14.18 14.58
N LEU A 36 17.58 -15.03 13.56
CA LEU A 36 18.65 -15.96 13.22
C LEU A 36 19.95 -15.25 12.82
N THR A 37 19.85 -14.15 12.06
CA THR A 37 21.00 -13.33 11.66
C THR A 37 21.76 -12.84 12.89
N ARG A 38 21.04 -12.27 13.87
CA ARG A 38 21.63 -11.76 15.12
C ARG A 38 22.13 -12.87 16.03
N GLN A 39 21.34 -13.94 16.21
CA GLN A 39 21.68 -15.03 17.12
C GLN A 39 22.96 -15.76 16.69
N ASN A 40 23.14 -15.94 15.38
CA ASN A 40 24.27 -16.69 14.83
C ASN A 40 25.39 -15.79 14.29
N ASN A 41 25.29 -14.46 14.46
CA ASN A 41 26.23 -13.47 13.91
C ASN A 41 26.52 -13.68 12.41
N TRP A 42 25.48 -13.99 11.63
CA TRP A 42 25.64 -14.19 10.20
C TRP A 42 25.96 -12.90 9.48
N LYS A 43 26.82 -12.98 8.46
CA LYS A 43 27.02 -11.90 7.49
C LYS A 43 26.02 -12.07 6.36
N THR A 44 24.86 -11.43 6.48
CA THR A 44 23.77 -11.57 5.51
C THR A 44 23.77 -10.44 4.49
N ALA A 45 23.56 -10.80 3.21
CA ALA A 45 23.23 -9.86 2.16
C ALA A 45 21.72 -9.92 1.92
N ILE A 46 21.06 -8.76 1.89
CA ILE A 46 19.62 -8.66 1.67
C ILE A 46 19.37 -8.06 0.28
N LEU A 47 18.56 -8.77 -0.51
CA LEU A 47 18.06 -8.32 -1.80
C LEU A 47 16.55 -8.12 -1.65
N VAL A 48 16.05 -6.90 -1.85
CA VAL A 48 14.62 -6.61 -1.83
C VAL A 48 14.16 -6.23 -3.23
N ASP A 49 13.43 -7.16 -3.85
CA ASP A 49 12.70 -6.91 -5.08
C ASP A 49 11.42 -6.09 -4.80
N GLU A 50 11.01 -5.30 -5.78
CA GLU A 50 9.90 -4.36 -5.69
C GLU A 50 9.90 -3.52 -4.41
N ALA A 51 11.10 -3.03 -4.06
CA ALA A 51 11.33 -2.26 -2.85
C ALA A 51 10.50 -0.97 -2.75
N HIS A 52 9.86 -0.53 -3.84
CA HIS A 52 8.88 0.56 -3.79
C HIS A 52 7.72 0.27 -2.83
N ASN A 53 7.37 -1.00 -2.63
CA ASN A 53 6.31 -1.43 -1.70
C ASN A 53 6.78 -1.45 -0.23
N LEU A 54 8.09 -1.40 0.03
CA LEU A 54 8.63 -1.66 1.37
C LEU A 54 8.17 -0.62 2.40
N VAL A 55 7.89 0.62 1.96
CA VAL A 55 7.36 1.67 2.84
C VAL A 55 6.00 1.25 3.41
N ASP A 56 5.05 0.90 2.55
CA ASP A 56 3.70 0.52 2.98
C ASP A 56 3.69 -0.85 3.69
N ARG A 57 4.56 -1.77 3.26
CA ARG A 57 4.79 -3.04 3.97
C ARG A 57 5.34 -2.81 5.38
N GLY A 58 6.31 -1.91 5.54
CA GLY A 58 6.85 -1.50 6.85
C GLY A 58 5.79 -0.87 7.74
N ARG A 59 5.00 0.07 7.21
CA ARG A 59 3.86 0.65 7.94
C ARG A 59 2.91 -0.44 8.44
N GLY A 60 2.59 -1.42 7.59
CA GLY A 60 1.76 -2.57 7.95
C GLY A 60 2.36 -3.44 9.05
N MET A 61 3.64 -3.80 8.96
CA MET A 61 4.36 -4.62 9.97
C MET A 61 4.39 -3.96 11.35
N TYR A 62 4.43 -2.62 11.39
CA TYR A 62 4.52 -1.83 12.62
C TYR A 62 3.21 -1.10 12.97
N SER A 63 2.08 -1.64 12.51
CA SER A 63 0.74 -1.20 12.90
C SER A 63 -0.05 -2.33 13.55
N VAL A 64 -0.97 -1.99 14.44
CA VAL A 64 -1.80 -2.96 15.15
C VAL A 64 -3.13 -2.33 15.56
N GLN A 65 -4.19 -3.13 15.57
CA GLN A 65 -5.51 -2.71 16.00
C GLN A 65 -6.03 -3.64 17.11
N LEU A 66 -6.60 -3.03 18.15
CA LEU A 66 -7.38 -3.73 19.16
C LEU A 66 -8.86 -3.54 18.89
N ASP A 67 -9.61 -4.65 18.88
CA ASP A 67 -11.06 -4.65 18.71
C ASP A 67 -11.78 -4.95 20.02
N GLN A 68 -12.60 -4.00 20.48
CA GLN A 68 -13.43 -4.19 21.68
C GLN A 68 -14.34 -5.43 21.54
N GLN A 69 -14.88 -5.67 20.34
CA GLN A 69 -15.82 -6.76 20.12
C GLN A 69 -15.19 -8.13 20.40
N ARG A 70 -13.91 -8.32 20.09
CA ARG A 70 -13.19 -9.58 20.32
C ARG A 70 -13.05 -9.87 21.81
N LEU A 71 -12.60 -8.86 22.57
CA LEU A 71 -12.53 -8.93 24.03
C LEU A 71 -13.89 -9.27 24.65
N LEU A 72 -14.97 -8.61 24.20
CA LEU A 72 -16.32 -8.83 24.72
C LEU A 72 -16.88 -10.23 24.40
N LYS A 73 -16.53 -10.80 23.24
CA LYS A 73 -16.89 -12.20 22.89
C LYS A 73 -16.22 -13.18 23.83
N ILE A 74 -14.90 -13.08 23.98
CA ILE A 74 -14.11 -13.96 24.86
C ILE A 74 -14.53 -13.80 26.32
N ARG A 75 -14.84 -12.57 26.75
CA ARG A 75 -15.35 -12.32 28.11
C ARG A 75 -16.59 -13.14 28.45
N LYS A 76 -17.41 -13.59 27.50
CA LYS A 76 -18.58 -14.43 27.79
C LYS A 76 -18.17 -15.86 28.17
N THR A 77 -17.27 -16.46 27.40
CA THR A 77 -16.86 -17.87 27.52
C THR A 77 -15.60 -18.07 28.36
N ALA A 78 -14.92 -16.99 28.76
CA ALA A 78 -13.64 -17.08 29.44
C ALA A 78 -13.70 -17.84 30.79
N PRO A 79 -12.66 -18.62 31.12
CA PRO A 79 -12.45 -19.22 32.43
C PRO A 79 -12.53 -18.22 33.58
N LYS A 80 -12.95 -18.70 34.77
CA LYS A 80 -13.08 -17.86 35.97
C LYS A 80 -11.79 -17.12 36.34
N ALA A 81 -10.63 -17.75 36.16
CA ALA A 81 -9.33 -17.16 36.43
C ALA A 81 -9.05 -15.90 35.60
N LEU A 82 -9.57 -15.82 34.38
CA LEU A 82 -9.33 -14.70 33.46
C LEU A 82 -10.38 -13.57 33.59
N LYS A 83 -11.52 -13.83 34.23
CA LYS A 83 -12.62 -12.85 34.36
C LYS A 83 -12.17 -11.51 34.95
N PRO A 84 -11.38 -11.46 36.05
CA PRO A 84 -10.95 -10.18 36.62
C PRO A 84 -10.14 -9.31 35.65
N HIS A 85 -9.26 -9.93 34.84
CA HIS A 85 -8.42 -9.26 33.85
C HIS A 85 -9.26 -8.72 32.68
N LEU A 86 -10.17 -9.56 32.16
CA LEU A 86 -11.07 -9.19 31.07
C LEU A 86 -12.06 -8.09 31.49
N ASP A 87 -12.60 -8.16 32.70
CA ASP A 87 -13.53 -7.15 33.22
C ASP A 87 -12.84 -5.82 33.49
N ARG A 88 -11.60 -5.83 33.97
CA ARG A 88 -10.78 -4.61 34.14
C ARG A 88 -10.52 -3.96 32.78
N THR A 89 -10.11 -4.75 31.78
CA THR A 89 -9.85 -4.26 30.42
C THR A 89 -11.14 -3.73 29.76
N ALA A 90 -12.26 -4.43 29.94
CA ALA A 90 -13.55 -3.97 29.44
C ALA A 90 -14.00 -2.66 30.09
N ARG A 91 -13.71 -2.44 31.38
CA ARG A 91 -13.95 -1.16 32.07
C ARG A 91 -13.06 -0.04 31.52
N ALA A 92 -11.78 -0.32 31.28
CA ALA A 92 -10.88 0.65 30.67
C ALA A 92 -11.36 1.09 29.27
N TRP A 93 -11.83 0.15 28.45
CA TRP A 93 -12.51 0.46 27.18
C TRP A 93 -13.70 1.40 27.34
N GLN A 94 -14.54 1.20 28.35
CA GLN A 94 -15.66 2.11 28.61
C GLN A 94 -15.19 3.51 29.00
N GLY A 95 -14.04 3.62 29.68
CA GLY A 95 -13.39 4.91 29.94
C GLY A 95 -13.08 5.64 28.63
N VAL A 96 -12.33 5.00 27.73
CA VAL A 96 -11.97 5.58 26.42
C VAL A 96 -13.22 6.00 25.64
N ILE A 97 -14.23 5.13 25.58
CA ILE A 97 -15.49 5.41 24.88
C ILE A 97 -16.22 6.62 25.48
N ARG A 98 -16.29 6.70 26.82
CA ARG A 98 -16.97 7.80 27.52
C ARG A 98 -16.31 9.14 27.21
N ASP A 99 -14.99 9.15 27.16
CA ASP A 99 -14.22 10.37 26.91
C ASP A 99 -14.37 10.86 25.45
N HIS A 100 -14.93 10.01 24.55
CA HIS A 100 -15.07 10.25 23.11
C HIS A 100 -16.50 9.95 22.61
N LEU A 101 -17.53 10.19 23.42
CA LEU A 101 -18.92 9.83 23.06
C LEU A 101 -19.47 10.65 21.88
N GLU A 102 -19.03 11.89 21.73
CA GLU A 102 -19.61 12.88 20.81
C GLU A 102 -19.20 12.67 19.34
N THR A 103 -18.17 11.88 19.08
CA THR A 103 -17.56 11.77 17.73
C THR A 103 -18.27 10.78 16.79
N GLY A 104 -19.24 10.02 17.30
CA GLY A 104 -20.03 9.10 16.48
C GLY A 104 -19.16 8.07 15.76
N ALA A 105 -19.32 7.97 14.44
CA ALA A 105 -18.55 7.05 13.58
C ALA A 105 -17.25 7.66 13.01
N THR A 106 -16.99 8.95 13.25
CA THR A 106 -15.80 9.63 12.75
C THR A 106 -14.57 9.18 13.55
N PRO A 107 -13.47 8.80 12.89
CA PRO A 107 -12.23 8.45 13.58
C PRO A 107 -11.70 9.65 14.36
N VAL A 108 -11.17 9.38 15.55
CA VAL A 108 -10.51 10.38 16.40
C VAL A 108 -9.05 10.02 16.51
N PHE A 109 -8.17 11.00 16.29
CA PHE A 109 -6.74 10.81 16.43
C PHE A 109 -6.29 11.33 17.80
N LEU A 110 -5.66 10.45 18.58
CA LEU A 110 -5.23 10.74 19.94
C LEU A 110 -3.74 11.09 19.95
N ASP A 111 -3.39 12.16 20.67
CA ASP A 111 -1.98 12.54 20.85
C ASP A 111 -1.21 11.53 21.72
N ASN A 112 -1.91 10.84 22.61
CA ASN A 112 -1.35 9.87 23.54
C ASN A 112 -2.22 8.62 23.62
N LEU A 113 -1.59 7.49 23.94
CA LEU A 113 -2.29 6.24 24.18
C LEU A 113 -3.09 6.30 25.50
N PRO A 114 -4.33 5.76 25.57
CA PRO A 114 -5.11 5.80 26.79
C PRO A 114 -4.48 4.99 27.93
N PRO A 115 -3.99 5.62 29.02
CA PRO A 115 -3.13 4.96 30.02
C PRO A 115 -3.87 3.87 30.82
N ALA A 116 -5.17 4.07 31.07
CA ALA A 116 -5.98 3.07 31.76
C ALA A 116 -6.14 1.79 30.92
N LEU A 117 -6.24 1.93 29.59
CA LEU A 117 -6.37 0.79 28.69
C LEU A 117 -5.04 0.05 28.56
N THR A 118 -3.94 0.77 28.30
CA THR A 118 -2.60 0.18 28.21
C THR A 118 -2.21 -0.56 29.49
N GLY A 119 -2.42 0.05 30.67
CA GLY A 119 -2.16 -0.60 31.95
C GLY A 119 -3.05 -1.84 32.20
N SER A 120 -4.32 -1.81 31.76
CA SER A 120 -5.19 -2.97 31.88
C SER A 120 -4.79 -4.12 30.95
N LEU A 121 -4.28 -3.81 29.75
CA LEU A 121 -3.78 -4.79 28.78
C LEU A 121 -2.56 -5.52 29.31
N GLN A 122 -1.64 -4.83 30.00
CA GLN A 122 -0.50 -5.47 30.66
C GLN A 122 -0.95 -6.55 31.66
N GLY A 123 -1.94 -6.22 32.48
CA GLY A 123 -2.55 -7.19 33.40
C GLY A 123 -3.24 -8.34 32.65
N LEU A 124 -3.88 -8.07 31.51
CA LEU A 124 -4.53 -9.09 30.68
C LEU A 124 -3.51 -10.04 30.04
N VAL A 125 -2.42 -9.51 29.49
CA VAL A 125 -1.33 -10.31 28.90
C VAL A 125 -0.71 -11.24 29.93
N SER A 126 -0.42 -10.75 31.14
CA SER A 126 0.08 -11.60 32.23
C SER A 126 -0.88 -12.74 32.53
N GLY A 127 -2.16 -12.43 32.80
CA GLY A 127 -3.15 -13.45 33.16
C GLY A 127 -3.40 -14.47 32.04
N LEU A 128 -3.42 -14.03 30.77
CA LEU A 128 -3.55 -14.94 29.63
C LEU A 128 -2.32 -15.84 29.46
N THR A 129 -1.12 -15.30 29.67
CA THR A 129 0.13 -16.06 29.57
C THR A 129 0.18 -17.15 30.64
N ASP A 130 -0.09 -16.79 31.90
CA ASP A 130 -0.11 -17.74 33.03
C ASP A 130 -1.15 -18.83 32.79
N TYR A 131 -2.35 -18.46 32.36
CA TYR A 131 -3.41 -19.41 32.07
C TYR A 131 -3.05 -20.38 30.94
N LEU A 132 -2.56 -19.86 29.81
CA LEU A 132 -2.21 -20.70 28.64
C LEU A 132 -0.96 -21.55 28.85
N ALA A 133 -0.12 -21.24 29.84
CA ALA A 133 1.02 -22.09 30.21
C ALA A 133 0.57 -23.38 30.91
N GLU A 134 -0.52 -23.33 31.68
CA GLU A 134 -1.01 -24.45 32.49
C GLU A 134 -2.22 -25.18 31.88
N ASN A 135 -2.78 -24.65 30.79
CA ASN A 135 -4.01 -25.15 30.17
C ASN A 135 -3.81 -25.45 28.68
N PRO A 136 -4.67 -26.30 28.08
CA PRO A 136 -4.59 -26.59 26.65
C PRO A 136 -4.68 -25.33 25.79
N PRO A 137 -4.04 -25.31 24.61
CA PRO A 137 -4.13 -24.19 23.68
C PRO A 137 -5.58 -23.86 23.32
N ASP A 138 -5.98 -22.61 23.56
CA ASP A 138 -7.25 -22.05 23.09
C ASP A 138 -6.94 -20.96 22.07
N LEU A 139 -7.38 -21.16 20.83
CA LEU A 139 -7.10 -20.26 19.72
C LEU A 139 -7.61 -18.83 19.98
N ALA A 140 -8.81 -18.69 20.56
CA ALA A 140 -9.40 -17.38 20.79
C ALA A 140 -8.65 -16.61 21.88
N LEU A 141 -8.20 -17.30 22.94
CA LEU A 141 -7.35 -16.70 23.97
C LEU A 141 -5.97 -16.34 23.41
N GLN A 142 -5.38 -17.20 22.57
CA GLN A 142 -4.10 -16.94 21.91
C GLN A 142 -4.15 -15.72 21.00
N GLU A 143 -5.21 -15.56 20.20
CA GLU A 143 -5.38 -14.38 19.35
C GLU A 143 -5.41 -13.07 20.16
N VAL A 144 -6.19 -13.03 21.25
CA VAL A 144 -6.22 -11.83 22.12
C VAL A 144 -4.90 -11.59 22.81
N LEU A 145 -4.20 -12.65 23.23
CA LEU A 145 -2.86 -12.52 23.80
C LEU A 145 -1.91 -11.91 22.76
N PHE A 146 -1.84 -12.44 21.54
CA PHE A 146 -0.93 -11.95 20.51
C PHE A 146 -1.24 -10.52 20.07
N GLU A 147 -2.52 -10.18 19.89
CA GLU A 147 -2.93 -8.79 19.59
C GLU A 147 -2.56 -7.83 20.73
N SER A 148 -2.79 -8.23 21.99
CA SER A 148 -2.46 -7.41 23.15
C SER A 148 -0.96 -7.23 23.30
N VAL A 149 -0.17 -8.29 23.09
CA VAL A 149 1.31 -8.23 23.12
C VAL A 149 1.84 -7.35 22.00
N ALA A 150 1.33 -7.49 20.77
CA ALA A 150 1.74 -6.66 19.64
C ALA A 150 1.41 -5.17 19.91
N PHE A 151 0.21 -4.89 20.44
CA PHE A 151 -0.18 -3.54 20.85
C PHE A 151 0.73 -2.96 21.92
N MET A 152 1.02 -3.71 22.98
CA MET A 152 1.90 -3.25 24.05
C MET A 152 3.32 -2.95 23.56
N LYS A 153 3.89 -3.81 22.72
CA LYS A 153 5.23 -3.56 22.18
C LYS A 153 5.31 -2.29 21.33
N LEU A 154 4.27 -2.03 20.52
CA LEU A 154 4.20 -0.79 19.73
C LEU A 154 3.83 0.42 20.59
N ALA A 155 3.13 0.21 21.71
CA ALA A 155 2.84 1.26 22.69
C ALA A 155 4.10 1.74 23.41
N ASP A 156 5.02 0.83 23.76
CA ASP A 156 6.29 1.15 24.41
C ASP A 156 7.21 2.01 23.54
N SER A 157 7.04 1.93 22.22
CA SER A 157 7.78 2.72 21.23
C SER A 157 6.91 3.79 20.57
N PHE A 158 5.75 4.14 21.14
CA PHE A 158 4.86 5.13 20.54
C PHE A 158 5.50 6.53 20.53
N GLY A 159 5.44 7.21 19.38
CA GLY A 159 6.04 8.52 19.20
C GLY A 159 5.59 9.16 17.89
N GLU A 160 6.33 10.18 17.41
CA GLU A 160 5.96 10.97 16.23
C GLU A 160 5.87 10.16 14.92
N HIS A 161 6.49 9.00 14.88
CA HIS A 161 6.42 8.06 13.76
C HIS A 161 5.12 7.25 13.72
N SER A 162 4.24 7.39 14.72
CA SER A 162 3.00 6.63 14.84
C SER A 162 1.81 7.55 15.15
N LEU A 163 0.62 7.04 14.87
CA LEU A 163 -0.66 7.69 15.09
C LEU A 163 -1.57 6.76 15.88
N CYS A 164 -2.23 7.28 16.92
CA CYS A 164 -3.26 6.54 17.62
C CYS A 164 -4.62 6.93 17.05
N GLU A 165 -5.35 5.98 16.46
CA GLU A 165 -6.72 6.19 15.98
C GLU A 165 -7.72 5.43 16.86
N PHE A 166 -8.73 6.13 17.36
CA PHE A 166 -9.90 5.56 18.00
C PHE A 166 -11.11 5.66 17.07
N ARG A 167 -11.84 4.56 16.89
CA ARG A 167 -13.07 4.53 16.08
C ARG A 167 -14.18 3.81 16.83
N ARG A 168 -15.41 4.33 16.69
CA ARG A 168 -16.61 3.71 17.26
C ARG A 168 -17.69 3.56 16.20
N GLU A 169 -17.89 2.34 15.71
CA GLU A 169 -18.92 2.04 14.72
C GLU A 169 -20.29 1.74 15.35
N GLY A 170 -20.33 1.54 16.66
CA GLY A 170 -21.58 1.27 17.38
C GLY A 170 -21.35 0.70 18.78
N ARG A 171 -22.44 0.23 19.39
CA ARG A 171 -22.39 -0.38 20.74
C ARG A 171 -21.56 -1.67 20.71
N GLY A 172 -20.51 -1.72 21.52
CA GLY A 172 -19.61 -2.89 21.59
C GLY A 172 -18.71 -3.06 20.37
N ARG A 173 -18.65 -2.05 19.50
CA ARG A 173 -17.86 -2.00 18.26
C ARG A 173 -17.00 -0.75 18.27
N ALA A 174 -16.01 -0.75 19.15
CA ALA A 174 -14.94 0.24 19.16
C ALA A 174 -13.61 -0.43 18.79
N SER A 175 -12.74 0.32 18.14
CA SER A 175 -11.37 -0.08 17.86
C SER A 175 -10.39 1.02 18.25
N LEU A 176 -9.17 0.60 18.61
CA LEU A 176 -8.05 1.48 18.90
C LEU A 176 -6.85 0.93 18.14
N SER A 177 -6.28 1.72 17.24
CA SER A 177 -5.11 1.32 16.46
C SER A 177 -3.91 2.20 16.73
N ILE A 178 -2.73 1.57 16.70
CA ILE A 178 -1.46 2.25 16.51
C ILE A 178 -1.11 2.05 15.05
N GLN A 179 -1.06 3.14 14.30
CA GLN A 179 -0.71 3.14 12.88
C GLN A 179 0.67 3.75 12.71
N ASN A 180 1.62 3.00 12.17
CA ASN A 180 2.91 3.55 11.83
C ASN A 180 2.81 4.42 10.57
N LEU A 181 3.29 5.66 10.69
CA LEU A 181 3.34 6.64 9.61
C LEU A 181 4.71 6.61 8.92
N VAL A 182 5.77 6.43 9.71
CA VAL A 182 7.17 6.42 9.27
C VAL A 182 7.87 5.16 9.79
N PRO A 183 8.10 4.14 8.94
CA PRO A 183 8.67 2.87 9.41
C PRO A 183 10.18 2.94 9.68
N ALA A 184 10.84 4.03 9.28
CA ALA A 184 12.27 4.26 9.42
C ALA A 184 12.84 3.91 10.79
N ASP A 185 12.13 4.27 11.86
CA ASP A 185 12.62 4.10 13.23
C ASP A 185 12.69 2.64 13.64
N PHE A 186 11.87 1.78 13.03
CA PHE A 186 11.91 0.35 13.27
C PHE A 186 12.81 -0.39 12.28
N LEU A 187 12.85 0.07 11.03
CA LEU A 187 13.58 -0.61 9.96
C LEU A 187 15.09 -0.33 9.98
N ARG A 188 15.53 0.79 10.57
CA ARG A 188 16.96 1.14 10.67
C ARG A 188 17.80 0.01 11.25
N ASP A 189 17.41 -0.52 12.40
CA ASP A 189 18.11 -1.62 13.07
C ASP A 189 18.09 -2.91 12.23
N ARG A 190 17.04 -3.11 11.42
CA ARG A 190 16.93 -4.26 10.52
C ARG A 190 17.95 -4.18 9.39
N PHE A 191 18.13 -2.99 8.81
CA PHE A 191 19.14 -2.76 7.78
C PHE A 191 20.56 -2.81 8.34
N GLN A 192 20.80 -2.25 9.53
CA GLN A 192 22.11 -2.26 10.18
C GLN A 192 22.58 -3.67 10.59
N ALA A 193 21.66 -4.59 10.84
CA ALA A 193 22.00 -5.98 11.14
C ALA A 193 22.52 -6.77 9.92
N ALA A 194 22.34 -6.26 8.70
CA ALA A 194 22.81 -6.89 7.48
C ALA A 194 24.20 -6.39 7.10
N ALA A 195 25.02 -7.26 6.48
CA ALA A 195 26.32 -6.87 5.95
C ALA A 195 26.20 -5.99 4.69
N SER A 196 25.16 -6.21 3.89
CA SER A 196 24.85 -5.39 2.70
C SER A 196 23.37 -5.48 2.35
N VAL A 197 22.81 -4.41 1.80
CA VAL A 197 21.40 -4.33 1.39
C VAL A 197 21.32 -3.73 -0.01
N LEU A 198 20.65 -4.43 -0.92
CA LEU A 198 20.30 -3.91 -2.24
C LEU A 198 18.78 -3.86 -2.37
N LEU A 199 18.25 -2.65 -2.51
CA LEU A 199 16.86 -2.39 -2.82
C LEU A 199 16.76 -2.11 -4.32
N PHE A 200 15.91 -2.84 -5.04
CA PHE A 200 15.72 -2.61 -6.47
C PHE A 200 14.24 -2.60 -6.84
N SER A 201 13.91 -1.70 -7.76
CA SER A 201 12.60 -1.60 -8.40
C SER A 201 12.63 -0.59 -9.55
N ALA A 202 11.74 -0.74 -10.52
CA ALA A 202 11.55 0.21 -11.62
C ALA A 202 11.07 1.61 -11.16
N THR A 203 10.46 1.72 -9.98
CA THR A 203 9.83 2.96 -9.49
C THR A 203 10.43 3.51 -8.20
N LEU A 204 11.70 3.17 -7.90
CA LEU A 204 12.42 3.61 -6.69
C LEU A 204 12.93 5.06 -6.73
N SER A 205 12.43 5.89 -7.65
CA SER A 205 12.83 7.30 -7.79
C SER A 205 11.73 8.23 -7.26
N PRO A 206 12.07 9.29 -6.50
CA PRO A 206 13.41 9.69 -6.07
C PRO A 206 13.90 8.84 -4.89
N GLY A 207 15.17 8.44 -4.90
CA GLY A 207 15.74 7.58 -3.87
C GLY A 207 15.70 8.16 -2.45
N VAL A 208 15.81 9.49 -2.33
CA VAL A 208 15.77 10.22 -1.05
C VAL A 208 14.46 9.94 -0.27
N TYR A 209 13.33 9.84 -0.96
CA TYR A 209 12.05 9.46 -0.35
C TYR A 209 12.13 8.11 0.36
N TYR A 210 12.75 7.12 -0.27
CA TYR A 210 12.90 5.78 0.30
C TYR A 210 13.92 5.74 1.43
N ARG A 211 15.06 6.42 1.31
CA ARG A 211 16.03 6.51 2.41
C ARG A 211 15.40 7.10 3.66
N ASP A 212 14.66 8.19 3.51
CA ASP A 212 14.07 8.89 4.64
C ASP A 212 12.97 8.05 5.31
N LEU A 213 12.04 7.47 4.53
CA LEU A 213 10.93 6.70 5.07
C LEU A 213 11.31 5.30 5.56
N LEU A 214 12.34 4.67 4.98
CA LEU A 214 12.84 3.35 5.41
C LEU A 214 13.96 3.45 6.44
N GLY A 215 14.51 4.65 6.70
CA GLY A 215 15.60 4.83 7.65
C GLY A 215 16.94 4.26 7.17
N LEU A 216 17.18 4.31 5.86
CA LEU A 216 18.45 3.87 5.28
C LEU A 216 19.59 4.82 5.72
N PRO A 217 20.85 4.34 5.70
CA PRO A 217 22.02 5.18 5.99
C PRO A 217 22.13 6.43 5.10
N GLU A 218 22.72 7.51 5.59
CA GLU A 218 22.87 8.77 4.82
C GLU A 218 23.74 8.61 3.58
N ASP A 219 24.73 7.72 3.63
CA ASP A 219 25.64 7.37 2.54
C ASP A 219 25.05 6.36 1.53
N THR A 220 23.77 5.99 1.69
CA THR A 220 23.05 5.15 0.73
C THR A 220 23.18 5.72 -0.68
N ARG A 221 23.62 4.88 -1.61
CA ARG A 221 23.80 5.24 -3.02
C ARG A 221 22.57 4.85 -3.81
N PHE A 222 22.17 5.75 -4.73
CA PHE A 222 21.10 5.50 -5.68
C PHE A 222 21.68 5.44 -7.07
N THR A 223 21.40 4.36 -7.78
CA THR A 223 21.81 4.19 -9.18
C THR A 223 20.57 3.86 -9.99
N SER A 224 20.35 4.60 -11.06
CA SER A 224 19.37 4.25 -12.07
C SER A 224 20.12 3.58 -13.21
N LEU A 225 19.73 2.34 -13.52
CA LEU A 225 20.23 1.66 -14.71
C LEU A 225 19.47 2.20 -15.94
N PRO A 226 20.13 2.32 -17.10
CA PRO A 226 19.45 2.73 -18.32
C PRO A 226 18.31 1.77 -18.63
N SER A 227 17.19 2.33 -19.10
CA SER A 227 16.05 1.53 -19.57
C SER A 227 16.51 0.65 -20.73
N PRO A 228 16.13 -0.65 -20.77
CA PRO A 228 16.31 -1.46 -21.97
C PRO A 228 15.37 -1.03 -23.11
N PHE A 229 14.41 -0.15 -22.83
CA PHE A 229 13.44 0.37 -23.78
C PHE A 229 13.88 1.71 -24.35
N ARG A 230 13.50 1.94 -25.61
CA ARG A 230 13.73 3.18 -26.35
C ARG A 230 12.49 4.07 -26.29
N ALA A 231 12.70 5.38 -26.31
CA ALA A 231 11.60 6.36 -26.24
C ALA A 231 10.63 6.25 -27.43
N ASP A 232 11.11 5.87 -28.62
CA ASP A 232 10.30 5.73 -29.83
C ASP A 232 9.29 4.56 -29.79
N GLN A 233 9.47 3.62 -28.85
CA GLN A 233 8.50 2.56 -28.59
C GLN A 233 7.21 3.08 -27.92
N LEU A 234 7.31 4.19 -27.18
CA LEU A 234 6.24 4.69 -26.32
C LEU A 234 5.90 6.13 -26.65
N ARG A 235 4.79 6.33 -27.36
CA ARG A 235 4.27 7.68 -27.60
C ARG A 235 3.52 8.18 -26.37
N VAL A 236 4.11 9.11 -25.63
CA VAL A 236 3.46 9.78 -24.49
C VAL A 236 2.80 11.09 -24.94
N ASN A 237 1.48 11.16 -24.80
CA ASN A 237 0.68 12.34 -25.13
C ASN A 237 0.10 12.97 -23.87
N PHE A 238 -0.04 14.30 -23.88
CA PHE A 238 -0.57 15.10 -22.78
C PHE A 238 -1.84 15.84 -23.19
N THR A 239 -2.71 16.12 -22.22
CA THR A 239 -3.92 16.92 -22.44
C THR A 239 -3.89 18.23 -21.65
N PRO A 240 -3.21 19.29 -22.13
CA PRO A 240 -3.04 20.55 -21.39
C PRO A 240 -4.35 21.25 -21.02
N LYS A 241 -5.46 20.92 -21.70
CA LYS A 241 -6.76 21.56 -21.54
C LYS A 241 -7.74 20.78 -20.66
N ILE A 242 -7.36 19.59 -20.19
CA ILE A 242 -8.23 18.74 -19.36
C ILE A 242 -7.69 18.74 -17.93
N SER A 243 -8.54 19.05 -16.95
CA SER A 243 -8.23 18.96 -15.53
C SER A 243 -9.11 17.91 -14.87
N THR A 244 -8.53 16.97 -14.11
CA THR A 244 -9.30 15.90 -13.41
C THR A 244 -9.55 16.18 -11.93
N ARG A 245 -9.16 17.38 -11.46
CA ARG A 245 -9.51 17.90 -10.13
C ARG A 245 -11.02 17.81 -9.89
N GLN A 246 -11.41 17.60 -8.63
CA GLN A 246 -12.81 17.38 -8.25
C GLN A 246 -13.77 18.46 -8.78
N ALA A 247 -13.36 19.74 -8.71
CA ALA A 247 -14.17 20.86 -9.18
C ALA A 247 -14.42 20.87 -10.71
N HIS A 248 -13.53 20.28 -11.51
CA HIS A 248 -13.60 20.28 -12.97
C HIS A 248 -14.04 18.93 -13.55
N ARG A 249 -14.27 17.93 -12.68
CA ARG A 249 -14.47 16.54 -13.08
C ARG A 249 -15.63 16.38 -14.06
N ASN A 250 -16.79 16.96 -13.77
CA ASN A 250 -17.95 16.85 -14.65
C ASN A 250 -17.65 17.38 -16.07
N ALA A 251 -16.94 18.51 -16.18
CA ALA A 251 -16.58 19.10 -17.45
C ALA A 251 -15.51 18.30 -18.22
N SER A 252 -14.74 17.46 -17.53
CA SER A 252 -13.71 16.61 -18.14
C SER A 252 -14.24 15.30 -18.73
N VAL A 253 -15.44 14.85 -18.34
CA VAL A 253 -15.97 13.53 -18.70
C VAL A 253 -16.11 13.37 -20.23
N GLU A 254 -16.81 14.30 -20.87
CA GLU A 254 -17.06 14.26 -22.32
C GLU A 254 -15.75 14.37 -23.15
N PRO A 255 -14.83 15.33 -22.87
CA PRO A 255 -13.54 15.38 -23.55
C PRO A 255 -12.72 14.09 -23.43
N ILE A 256 -12.75 13.41 -22.28
CA ILE A 256 -12.01 12.17 -22.07
C ILE A 256 -12.64 11.02 -22.85
N ALA A 257 -13.96 10.89 -22.84
CA ALA A 257 -14.67 9.88 -23.63
C ALA A 257 -14.39 10.04 -25.14
N ALA A 258 -14.45 11.27 -25.64
CA ALA A 258 -14.12 11.59 -27.03
C ALA A 258 -12.67 11.25 -27.39
N LEU A 259 -11.72 11.57 -26.50
CA LEU A 259 -10.30 11.25 -26.66
C LEU A 259 -10.06 9.73 -26.74
N ILE A 260 -10.68 8.97 -25.83
CA ILE A 260 -10.58 7.50 -25.82
C ILE A 260 -11.13 6.93 -27.13
N ALA A 261 -12.30 7.38 -27.58
CA ALA A 261 -12.90 6.93 -28.83
C ALA A 261 -12.02 7.27 -30.05
N GLN A 262 -11.46 8.47 -30.10
CA GLN A 262 -10.56 8.89 -31.17
C GLN A 262 -9.31 8.00 -31.23
N GLN A 263 -8.66 7.77 -30.09
CA GLN A 263 -7.45 6.94 -30.02
C GLN A 263 -7.74 5.48 -30.40
N TYR A 264 -8.85 4.91 -29.89
CA TYR A 264 -9.26 3.55 -30.23
C TYR A 264 -9.54 3.39 -31.72
N ARG A 265 -10.27 4.34 -32.33
CA ARG A 265 -10.57 4.30 -33.78
C ARG A 265 -9.32 4.46 -34.65
N ALA A 266 -8.34 5.25 -34.20
CA ALA A 266 -7.08 5.43 -34.92
C ALA A 266 -6.21 4.16 -34.90
N ARG A 267 -6.21 3.42 -33.79
CA ARG A 267 -5.50 2.14 -33.67
C ARG A 267 -6.32 1.20 -32.75
N PRO A 268 -7.21 0.38 -33.32
CA PRO A 268 -7.97 -0.59 -32.53
C PRO A 268 -7.04 -1.60 -31.85
N GLY A 269 -7.40 -2.01 -30.65
CA GLY A 269 -6.63 -2.95 -29.84
C GLY A 269 -6.98 -2.80 -28.37
N HIS A 270 -6.21 -3.42 -27.49
CA HIS A 270 -6.49 -3.38 -26.07
C HIS A 270 -5.90 -2.14 -25.40
N TYR A 271 -6.74 -1.42 -24.67
CA TYR A 271 -6.36 -0.25 -23.88
C TYR A 271 -6.83 -0.40 -22.44
N LEU A 272 -6.09 0.22 -21.52
CA LEU A 272 -6.47 0.30 -20.11
C LEU A 272 -6.58 1.78 -19.68
N ALA A 273 -7.78 2.19 -19.27
CA ALA A 273 -8.09 3.53 -18.81
C ALA A 273 -8.21 3.56 -17.28
N PHE A 274 -7.33 4.34 -16.64
CA PHE A 274 -7.19 4.47 -15.19
C PHE A 274 -7.80 5.75 -14.66
N PHE A 275 -8.63 5.62 -13.62
CA PHE A 275 -9.34 6.74 -12.98
C PHE A 275 -9.10 6.78 -11.47
N SER A 276 -9.35 7.93 -10.85
CA SER A 276 -9.14 8.12 -9.40
C SER A 276 -10.19 7.44 -8.50
N SER A 277 -11.36 7.08 -9.05
CA SER A 277 -12.44 6.46 -8.28
C SER A 277 -13.43 5.74 -9.18
N PHE A 278 -14.17 4.78 -8.62
CA PHE A 278 -15.27 4.07 -9.30
C PHE A 278 -16.35 5.01 -9.84
N LYS A 279 -16.68 6.07 -9.10
CA LYS A 279 -17.66 7.07 -9.55
C LYS A 279 -17.21 7.70 -10.87
N TYR A 280 -15.97 8.20 -10.92
CA TYR A 280 -15.46 8.88 -12.11
C TYR A 280 -15.26 7.91 -13.29
N LEU A 281 -14.80 6.70 -13.00
CA LEU A 281 -14.72 5.60 -13.95
C LEU A 281 -16.08 5.35 -14.63
N ASN A 282 -17.14 5.18 -13.83
CA ASN A 282 -18.48 4.90 -14.33
C ASN A 282 -19.05 6.07 -15.15
N GLU A 283 -18.79 7.32 -14.75
CA GLU A 283 -19.20 8.52 -15.49
C GLU A 283 -18.58 8.54 -16.90
N VAL A 284 -17.27 8.30 -17.02
CA VAL A 284 -16.57 8.29 -18.32
C VAL A 284 -16.94 7.06 -19.15
N HIS A 285 -17.11 5.89 -18.54
CA HIS A 285 -17.58 4.68 -19.22
C HIS A 285 -18.99 4.88 -19.82
N ALA A 286 -19.91 5.50 -19.07
CA ALA A 286 -21.25 5.81 -19.57
C ALA A 286 -21.23 6.85 -20.71
N ALA A 287 -20.39 7.88 -20.59
CA ALA A 287 -20.20 8.88 -21.64
C ALA A 287 -19.62 8.25 -22.92
N LEU A 288 -18.60 7.39 -22.80
CA LEU A 288 -18.05 6.66 -23.94
C LEU A 288 -19.11 5.79 -24.63
N GLY A 289 -19.90 5.03 -23.86
CA GLY A 289 -20.96 4.19 -24.42
C GLY A 289 -22.05 4.98 -25.15
N SER A 290 -22.31 6.22 -24.73
CA SER A 290 -23.27 7.11 -25.37
C SER A 290 -22.68 7.79 -26.61
N HIS A 291 -21.42 8.21 -26.55
CA HIS A 291 -20.72 8.94 -27.60
C HIS A 291 -20.18 8.04 -28.72
N ALA A 292 -19.78 6.82 -28.40
CA ALA A 292 -19.11 5.87 -29.28
C ALA A 292 -19.54 4.42 -28.97
N PRO A 293 -20.81 4.05 -29.27
CA PRO A 293 -21.32 2.71 -29.01
C PRO A 293 -20.60 1.61 -29.82
N ASP A 294 -19.85 2.00 -30.86
CA ASP A 294 -18.98 1.14 -31.66
C ASP A 294 -17.70 0.70 -30.93
N VAL A 295 -17.29 1.38 -29.84
CA VAL A 295 -16.07 1.06 -29.10
C VAL A 295 -16.35 -0.01 -28.04
N PRO A 296 -15.75 -1.21 -28.14
CA PRO A 296 -15.91 -2.25 -27.11
C PRO A 296 -15.32 -1.80 -25.79
N GLN A 297 -16.10 -1.89 -24.71
CA GLN A 297 -15.68 -1.43 -23.39
C GLN A 297 -16.00 -2.46 -22.31
N ARG A 298 -15.12 -2.51 -21.30
CA ARG A 298 -15.26 -3.36 -20.11
C ARG A 298 -14.90 -2.52 -18.89
N ALA A 299 -15.56 -2.73 -17.76
CA ALA A 299 -15.32 -1.93 -16.56
C ALA A 299 -15.11 -2.79 -15.31
N GLN A 300 -14.14 -2.37 -14.49
CA GLN A 300 -14.01 -2.82 -13.12
C GLN A 300 -15.17 -2.28 -12.27
N TYR A 301 -15.72 -3.12 -11.38
CA TYR A 301 -16.68 -2.70 -10.36
C TYR A 301 -16.15 -2.98 -8.94
N SER A 302 -16.77 -2.35 -7.96
CA SER A 302 -16.41 -2.54 -6.55
C SER A 302 -16.67 -3.99 -6.12
N ALA A 303 -15.78 -4.53 -5.28
CA ALA A 303 -15.89 -5.87 -4.71
C ALA A 303 -15.88 -7.06 -5.70
N MET A 304 -15.17 -6.93 -6.84
CA MET A 304 -14.88 -8.08 -7.70
C MET A 304 -14.19 -9.22 -6.93
N ASN A 305 -14.80 -10.39 -6.96
CA ASN A 305 -14.24 -11.62 -6.41
C ASN A 305 -13.07 -12.13 -7.29
N PRO A 306 -12.25 -13.09 -6.80
CA PRO A 306 -11.10 -13.57 -7.57
C PRO A 306 -11.43 -14.13 -8.96
N GLN A 307 -12.60 -14.74 -9.14
CA GLN A 307 -13.04 -15.27 -10.44
C GLN A 307 -13.37 -14.14 -11.41
N GLN A 308 -14.14 -13.14 -10.97
CA GLN A 308 -14.48 -11.96 -11.77
C GLN A 308 -13.24 -11.17 -12.20
N ARG A 309 -12.21 -11.11 -11.34
CA ARG A 309 -10.92 -10.51 -11.70
C ARG A 309 -10.23 -11.29 -12.81
N ARG A 310 -10.20 -12.63 -12.73
CA ARG A 310 -9.64 -13.47 -13.79
C ARG A 310 -10.38 -13.29 -15.11
N GLU A 311 -11.70 -13.22 -15.08
CA GLU A 311 -12.52 -12.96 -16.27
C GLU A 311 -12.23 -11.59 -16.89
N PHE A 312 -12.13 -10.54 -16.06
CA PHE A 312 -11.72 -9.21 -16.53
C PHE A 312 -10.35 -9.22 -17.20
N LEU A 313 -9.39 -9.98 -16.66
CA LEU A 313 -8.06 -10.11 -17.26
C LEU A 313 -8.06 -10.98 -18.53
N ALA A 314 -8.90 -12.01 -18.58
CA ALA A 314 -9.02 -12.88 -19.73
C ALA A 314 -9.47 -12.13 -20.99
N GLY A 315 -10.27 -11.07 -20.85
CA GLY A 315 -10.71 -10.23 -21.96
C GLY A 315 -9.59 -9.50 -22.73
N PHE A 316 -8.37 -9.40 -22.15
CA PHE A 316 -7.20 -8.88 -22.88
C PHE A 316 -6.55 -9.89 -23.82
N ARG A 317 -6.98 -11.16 -23.76
CA ARG A 317 -6.50 -12.25 -24.62
C ARG A 317 -7.42 -12.49 -25.82
N GLU A 318 -8.55 -11.78 -25.88
CA GLU A 318 -9.48 -11.86 -26.99
C GLU A 318 -8.92 -11.11 -28.21
N GLU A 319 -9.22 -11.59 -29.42
CA GLU A 319 -8.77 -10.95 -30.68
C GLU A 319 -9.41 -9.56 -30.87
N SER A 320 -10.64 -9.38 -30.39
CA SER A 320 -11.31 -8.09 -30.42
C SER A 320 -10.74 -7.17 -29.34
N GLY A 321 -10.05 -6.12 -29.77
CA GLY A 321 -9.58 -5.05 -28.90
C GLY A 321 -10.71 -4.45 -28.05
N SER A 322 -10.37 -3.97 -26.87
CA SER A 322 -11.33 -3.31 -25.98
C SER A 322 -10.68 -2.23 -25.13
N VAL A 323 -11.48 -1.26 -24.70
CA VAL A 323 -11.08 -0.30 -23.67
C VAL A 323 -11.57 -0.82 -22.32
N ALA A 324 -10.62 -1.26 -21.50
CA ALA A 324 -10.88 -1.67 -20.13
C ALA A 324 -10.75 -0.47 -19.18
N PHE A 325 -11.68 -0.33 -18.24
CA PHE A 325 -11.71 0.76 -17.27
C PHE A 325 -11.36 0.22 -15.88
N ALA A 326 -10.40 0.85 -15.20
CA ALA A 326 -9.94 0.45 -13.87
C ALA A 326 -9.64 1.64 -12.96
N VAL A 327 -9.62 1.41 -11.65
CA VAL A 327 -9.17 2.41 -10.66
C VAL A 327 -7.66 2.32 -10.49
N LEU A 328 -6.97 3.47 -10.53
CA LEU A 328 -5.52 3.56 -10.30
C LEU A 328 -5.17 3.22 -8.84
N GLY A 329 -4.10 2.44 -8.62
CA GLY A 329 -3.72 1.95 -7.30
C GLY A 329 -4.57 0.78 -6.79
N GLY A 330 -5.40 0.18 -7.66
CA GLY A 330 -6.15 -1.03 -7.37
C GLY A 330 -5.41 -2.30 -7.80
N VAL A 331 -6.07 -3.44 -7.63
CA VAL A 331 -5.56 -4.78 -7.99
C VAL A 331 -5.21 -4.97 -9.47
N PHE A 332 -5.54 -4.00 -10.32
CA PHE A 332 -5.25 -4.00 -11.74
C PHE A 332 -4.18 -2.99 -12.16
N SER A 333 -3.68 -2.13 -11.27
CA SER A 333 -2.47 -1.34 -11.53
C SER A 333 -1.19 -2.05 -11.13
N GLU A 334 -1.30 -3.03 -10.23
CA GLU A 334 -0.18 -3.82 -9.71
C GLU A 334 -0.27 -5.28 -10.14
N GLY A 335 0.85 -5.87 -10.56
CA GLY A 335 0.99 -7.33 -10.68
C GLY A 335 0.23 -8.03 -11.82
N ILE A 336 -0.37 -7.31 -12.78
CA ILE A 336 -0.88 -7.95 -14.01
C ILE A 336 0.26 -8.11 -15.02
N ASP A 337 0.40 -9.34 -15.51
CA ASP A 337 1.22 -9.70 -16.66
C ASP A 337 0.32 -9.98 -17.89
N LEU A 338 0.36 -9.12 -18.91
CA LEU A 338 -0.46 -9.22 -20.14
C LEU A 338 0.42 -9.29 -21.41
N PRO A 339 1.37 -10.23 -21.54
CA PRO A 339 2.50 -10.13 -22.47
C PRO A 339 2.15 -9.79 -23.94
N GLY A 340 3.07 -9.11 -24.64
CA GLY A 340 2.97 -8.81 -26.07
C GLY A 340 1.97 -7.69 -26.43
N ASP A 341 1.20 -7.90 -27.49
CA ASP A 341 0.21 -6.96 -28.05
C ASP A 341 -1.13 -6.93 -27.29
N GLN A 342 -1.25 -7.68 -26.19
CA GLN A 342 -2.45 -7.71 -25.35
C GLN A 342 -2.75 -6.38 -24.64
N LEU A 343 -1.84 -5.40 -24.68
CA LEU A 343 -2.09 -4.03 -24.22
C LEU A 343 -1.26 -3.03 -25.04
N ILE A 344 -1.90 -2.33 -25.98
CA ILE A 344 -1.24 -1.39 -26.90
C ILE A 344 -1.28 0.07 -26.42
N GLY A 345 -1.96 0.35 -25.32
CA GLY A 345 -1.92 1.68 -24.73
C GLY A 345 -2.66 1.84 -23.42
N ALA A 346 -2.44 2.98 -22.78
CA ALA A 346 -3.09 3.34 -21.53
C ALA A 346 -3.56 4.79 -21.52
N PHE A 347 -4.67 5.04 -20.84
CA PHE A 347 -5.15 6.38 -20.51
C PHE A 347 -5.06 6.56 -19.00
N VAL A 348 -4.39 7.60 -18.52
CA VAL A 348 -4.24 7.86 -17.07
C VAL A 348 -4.88 9.21 -16.76
N ALA A 349 -6.14 9.19 -16.32
CA ALA A 349 -6.94 10.37 -16.03
C ALA A 349 -6.88 10.81 -14.56
N THR A 350 -5.69 10.73 -13.96
CA THR A 350 -5.43 11.15 -12.57
C THR A 350 -3.94 11.14 -12.27
N LEU A 351 -3.52 11.97 -11.31
CA LEU A 351 -2.18 11.91 -10.72
C LEU A 351 -2.05 10.79 -9.66
N GLY A 352 -3.11 10.02 -9.39
CA GLY A 352 -3.07 8.95 -8.38
C GLY A 352 -2.92 9.44 -6.95
N LEU A 353 -3.15 10.73 -6.70
CA LEU A 353 -2.98 11.34 -5.38
C LEU A 353 -3.85 10.61 -4.35
N PRO A 354 -3.29 10.27 -3.18
CA PRO A 354 -4.06 9.81 -2.03
C PRO A 354 -5.18 10.79 -1.63
N PRO A 355 -6.21 10.33 -0.90
CA PRO A 355 -7.32 11.18 -0.50
C PRO A 355 -6.87 12.30 0.44
N PHE A 356 -7.52 13.46 0.33
CA PHE A 356 -7.33 14.59 1.24
C PHE A 356 -8.24 14.41 2.46
N ASP A 357 -7.87 13.51 3.36
CA ASP A 357 -8.57 13.26 4.62
C ASP A 357 -7.72 13.67 5.83
N ALA A 358 -8.31 13.60 7.03
CA ALA A 358 -7.64 13.99 8.27
C ALA A 358 -6.38 13.16 8.54
N TRP A 359 -6.35 11.89 8.14
CA TRP A 359 -5.18 11.04 8.30
C TRP A 359 -4.01 11.51 7.43
N HIS A 360 -4.26 11.80 6.15
CA HIS A 360 -3.23 12.29 5.23
C HIS A 360 -2.76 13.70 5.59
N GLU A 361 -3.64 14.54 6.15
CA GLU A 361 -3.24 15.85 6.66
C GLU A 361 -2.28 15.73 7.87
N ILE A 362 -2.54 14.79 8.78
CA ILE A 362 -1.60 14.48 9.89
C ILE A 362 -0.28 13.93 9.32
N LEU A 363 -0.34 12.98 8.38
CA LEU A 363 0.85 12.43 7.74
C LEU A 363 1.68 13.54 7.07
N LYS A 364 1.05 14.42 6.27
CA LYS A 364 1.69 15.57 5.64
C LYS A 364 2.39 16.45 6.67
N HIS A 365 1.73 16.76 7.78
CA HIS A 365 2.32 17.59 8.82
C HIS A 365 3.54 16.91 9.47
N ARG A 366 3.44 15.62 9.83
CA ARG A 366 4.54 14.85 10.42
C ARG A 366 5.74 14.75 9.47
N LEU A 367 5.49 14.48 8.19
CA LEU A 367 6.55 14.41 7.18
C LEU A 367 7.15 15.79 6.88
N GLN A 368 6.36 16.87 6.94
CA GLN A 368 6.87 18.24 6.83
C GLN A 368 7.81 18.57 7.99
N GLN A 369 7.41 18.28 9.22
CA GLN A 369 8.23 18.54 10.41
C GLN A 369 9.53 17.75 10.39
N ARG A 370 9.47 16.48 9.94
CA ARG A 370 10.61 15.56 10.01
C ARG A 370 11.57 15.66 8.84
N PHE A 371 11.07 15.89 7.62
CA PHE A 371 11.86 15.83 6.39
C PHE A 371 11.76 17.08 5.52
N GLY A 372 10.91 18.05 5.89
CA GLY A 372 10.73 19.27 5.10
C GLY A 372 9.93 19.10 3.80
N ALA A 373 9.43 17.90 3.50
CA ALA A 373 8.81 17.52 2.23
C ALA A 373 7.41 16.88 2.42
N GLY A 374 6.55 17.55 3.19
CA GLY A 374 5.27 16.97 3.62
C GLY A 374 4.31 16.69 2.47
N TYR A 375 4.17 17.62 1.52
CA TYR A 375 3.23 17.46 0.41
C TYR A 375 3.72 16.42 -0.60
N GLU A 376 5.02 16.44 -0.91
CA GLU A 376 5.68 15.54 -1.85
C GLU A 376 5.60 14.09 -1.36
N TYR A 377 5.94 13.85 -0.09
CA TYR A 377 6.00 12.50 0.46
C TYR A 377 4.62 11.92 0.76
N THR A 378 3.64 12.76 1.11
CA THR A 378 2.27 12.29 1.33
C THR A 378 1.52 12.07 0.02
N TYR A 379 1.67 12.96 -0.96
CA TYR A 379 0.77 12.99 -2.12
C TYR A 379 1.45 12.74 -3.47
N LEU A 380 2.44 13.56 -3.84
CA LEU A 380 2.97 13.56 -5.21
C LEU A 380 3.74 12.29 -5.55
N ILE A 381 4.72 11.91 -4.72
CA ILE A 381 5.59 10.77 -5.01
C ILE A 381 4.79 9.47 -5.03
N PRO A 382 3.97 9.13 -4.01
CA PRO A 382 3.14 7.93 -4.07
C PRO A 382 2.15 7.92 -5.24
N GLY A 383 1.59 9.09 -5.58
CA GLY A 383 0.65 9.21 -6.69
C GLY A 383 1.29 8.93 -8.04
N LEU A 384 2.43 9.56 -8.32
CA LEU A 384 3.14 9.41 -9.59
C LEU A 384 3.82 8.06 -9.74
N GLN A 385 4.18 7.40 -8.63
CA GLN A 385 4.61 6.00 -8.67
C GLN A 385 3.51 5.09 -9.22
N LYS A 386 2.25 5.28 -8.78
CA LYS A 386 1.11 4.54 -9.35
C LYS A 386 0.91 4.83 -10.83
N VAL A 387 1.10 6.08 -11.25
CA VAL A 387 1.06 6.47 -12.67
C VAL A 387 2.15 5.75 -13.46
N ALA A 388 3.39 5.76 -12.98
CA ALA A 388 4.52 5.09 -13.62
C ALA A 388 4.33 3.57 -13.70
N GLN A 389 3.82 2.93 -12.64
CA GLN A 389 3.50 1.50 -12.61
C GLN A 389 2.41 1.14 -13.62
N ALA A 390 1.34 1.95 -13.69
CA ALA A 390 0.24 1.75 -14.63
C ALA A 390 0.71 1.91 -16.07
N ALA A 391 1.53 2.92 -16.33
CA ALA A 391 2.12 3.19 -17.64
C ALA A 391 3.16 2.13 -18.06
N GLY A 392 3.97 1.63 -17.13
CA GLY A 392 4.92 0.54 -17.36
C GLY A 392 4.28 -0.80 -17.75
N ARG A 393 2.93 -0.90 -17.74
CA ARG A 393 2.22 -2.07 -18.26
C ARG A 393 2.17 -2.11 -19.79
N VAL A 394 2.34 -0.96 -20.45
CA VAL A 394 2.24 -0.84 -21.92
C VAL A 394 3.49 -1.38 -22.61
N ILE A 395 4.68 -1.16 -22.03
CA ILE A 395 5.96 -1.60 -22.59
C ILE A 395 6.63 -2.56 -21.61
N ARG A 396 6.82 -3.82 -22.00
CA ARG A 396 7.44 -4.87 -21.18
C ARG A 396 8.56 -5.59 -21.90
N THR A 397 8.50 -5.66 -23.22
CA THR A 397 9.56 -6.21 -24.06
C THR A 397 10.21 -5.11 -24.91
N PRO A 398 11.47 -5.28 -25.34
CA PRO A 398 12.14 -4.35 -26.26
C PRO A 398 11.47 -4.20 -27.63
N ASP A 399 10.50 -5.05 -27.96
CA ASP A 399 9.76 -5.03 -29.21
C ASP A 399 8.35 -4.44 -29.06
N ASP A 400 7.87 -4.26 -27.82
CA ASP A 400 6.55 -3.70 -27.56
C ASP A 400 6.48 -2.25 -28.07
N GLN A 401 5.32 -1.86 -28.61
CA GLN A 401 5.03 -0.48 -28.99
C GLN A 401 3.66 -0.08 -28.50
N GLY A 402 3.56 1.11 -27.92
CA GLY A 402 2.29 1.58 -27.41
C GLY A 402 2.18 3.08 -27.23
N VAL A 403 1.00 3.49 -26.75
CA VAL A 403 0.65 4.89 -26.54
C VAL A 403 0.15 5.11 -25.13
N ILE A 404 0.58 6.21 -24.52
CA ILE A 404 0.07 6.64 -23.21
C ILE A 404 -0.51 8.03 -23.33
N TRP A 405 -1.70 8.20 -22.76
CA TRP A 405 -2.33 9.49 -22.58
C TRP A 405 -2.29 9.85 -21.09
N LEU A 406 -1.50 10.86 -20.73
CA LEU A 406 -1.49 11.45 -19.40
C LEU A 406 -2.51 12.59 -19.37
N ILE A 407 -3.68 12.31 -18.78
CA ILE A 407 -4.87 13.14 -18.88
C ILE A 407 -5.03 13.96 -17.59
N ASP A 408 -4.30 15.06 -17.49
CA ASP A 408 -4.47 16.16 -16.52
C ASP A 408 -3.48 17.29 -16.88
N ASP A 409 -3.88 18.55 -16.78
CA ASP A 409 -3.04 19.72 -17.02
C ASP A 409 -1.78 19.75 -16.13
N ARG A 410 -1.86 19.17 -14.92
CA ARG A 410 -0.75 19.17 -13.96
C ARG A 410 0.44 18.32 -14.41
N PHE A 411 0.26 17.36 -15.31
CA PHE A 411 1.38 16.54 -15.80
C PHE A 411 2.47 17.35 -16.49
N LEU A 412 2.13 18.54 -17.02
CA LEU A 412 3.07 19.46 -17.64
C LEU A 412 3.78 20.39 -16.64
N GLN A 413 3.42 20.34 -15.35
CA GLN A 413 4.11 21.14 -14.34
C GLN A 413 5.53 20.59 -14.12
N PRO A 414 6.56 21.45 -14.01
CA PRO A 414 7.95 21.02 -13.83
C PRO A 414 8.17 20.07 -12.64
N GLN A 415 7.47 20.31 -11.54
CA GLN A 415 7.56 19.48 -10.33
C GLN A 415 7.02 18.05 -10.51
N ILE A 416 6.06 17.85 -11.42
CA ILE A 416 5.44 16.54 -11.69
C ILE A 416 6.18 15.83 -12.83
N SER A 417 6.46 16.54 -13.93
CA SER A 417 7.16 15.98 -15.09
C SER A 417 8.54 15.40 -14.73
N ARG A 418 9.28 16.03 -13.79
CA ARG A 418 10.57 15.53 -13.27
C ARG A 418 10.47 14.21 -12.51
N LEU A 419 9.28 13.84 -12.04
CA LEU A 419 9.03 12.59 -11.31
C LEU A 419 8.52 11.47 -12.24
N LEU A 420 8.25 11.76 -13.51
CA LEU A 420 7.91 10.76 -14.50
C LEU A 420 9.17 10.02 -14.99
N PRO A 421 9.05 8.77 -15.48
CA PRO A 421 10.21 8.04 -15.99
C PRO A 421 10.91 8.78 -17.13
N GLY A 422 12.23 9.01 -16.98
CA GLY A 422 12.99 9.83 -17.93
C GLY A 422 13.00 9.29 -19.36
N TRP A 423 12.99 7.96 -19.54
CA TRP A 423 13.01 7.32 -20.86
C TRP A 423 11.73 7.54 -21.69
N TRP A 424 10.64 8.02 -21.07
CA TRP A 424 9.42 8.42 -21.79
C TRP A 424 9.62 9.63 -22.68
N PHE A 425 10.64 10.41 -22.39
CA PHE A 425 10.97 11.61 -23.13
C PHE A 425 12.23 11.33 -23.93
N GLU A 426 12.20 11.66 -25.21
CA GLU A 426 13.43 11.75 -25.99
C GLU A 426 14.35 12.72 -25.25
N THR A 427 15.48 12.21 -24.79
CA THR A 427 16.55 13.08 -24.32
C THR A 427 17.10 13.71 -25.58
N GLU A 428 16.93 15.03 -25.75
CA GLU A 428 17.86 15.76 -26.62
C GLU A 428 19.26 15.35 -26.16
N ALA A 429 19.99 14.66 -27.03
CA ALA A 429 21.39 14.39 -26.78
C ALA A 429 22.03 15.74 -26.47
N ALA A 430 22.59 15.89 -25.27
CA ALA A 430 23.46 17.01 -24.99
C ALA A 430 24.64 16.88 -25.97
N GLU A 431 24.60 17.67 -27.05
CA GLU A 431 25.75 17.92 -27.93
C GLU A 431 26.87 18.64 -27.19
#